data_AF-G1KUZ8-F1
#
_entry.id   AF-G1KUZ8-F1
#
_cell.length_a   1.000
_cell.length_b   1.000
_cell.length_c   1.000
_cell.angle_alpha   90.00
_cell.angle_beta   90.00
_cell.angle_gamma   90.00
#
_symmetry.space_group_name_H-M   'P 1'
#
loop_
_entity.id
_entity.type
_entity.pdbx_description
1 polymer ?
#
loop_
_entity_poly.entity_id
_entity_poly.type
_entity_poly.pdbx_seq_one_letter_code
_entity_poly.pdbx_strand_id
1 'polypeptide(L)'
;MESGAGRHWTEEEVKALLSVWAEKSIRKQLHGTLRNKGIFIYVAKRLQEMGICRDWKQCRAKYKNLKYEYRTVKYAHHSGDATKTMKFFHELDAILQHEPATQLSEEDNSRCSAHETIRENNEGKRGGKPLSSLLSFSEIQASW
;
A
#
# COMPACT_ATOMS: atom_id res chain seq x y z
N MET A 1 5.82 -31.08 12.59
CA MET A 1 4.41 -30.64 12.63
C MET A 1 4.41 -29.15 12.33
N GLU A 2 4.32 -28.75 11.06
CA GLU A 2 4.20 -27.34 10.67
C GLU A 2 2.71 -27.00 10.56
N SER A 3 2.14 -26.52 11.66
CA SER A 3 0.73 -26.13 11.73
C SER A 3 0.44 -25.01 10.74
N GLY A 4 -0.65 -25.16 9.98
CA GLY A 4 -1.17 -24.24 8.96
C GLY A 4 -1.62 -22.87 9.48
N ALA A 5 -0.92 -22.30 10.46
CA ALA A 5 -1.19 -20.99 11.03
C ALA A 5 -0.96 -19.85 10.02
N GLY A 6 -0.23 -20.07 8.93
CA GLY A 6 0.22 -18.99 8.04
C GLY A 6 -0.81 -18.27 7.17
N ARG A 7 -2.05 -18.75 7.06
CA ARG A 7 -3.05 -18.18 6.13
C ARG A 7 -4.07 -17.24 6.77
N HIS A 8 -4.44 -17.47 8.02
CA HIS A 8 -5.48 -16.67 8.68
C HIS A 8 -4.83 -15.77 9.72
N TRP A 9 -4.95 -14.46 9.54
CA TRP A 9 -4.58 -13.47 10.55
C TRP A 9 -5.83 -13.15 11.36
N THR A 10 -5.76 -13.33 12.69
CA THR A 10 -6.86 -12.90 13.57
C THR A 10 -6.85 -11.38 13.74
N GLU A 11 -7.94 -10.84 14.29
CA GLU A 11 -8.04 -9.41 14.52
C GLU A 11 -7.00 -8.92 15.53
N GLU A 12 -6.75 -9.70 16.57
CA GLU A 12 -5.74 -9.43 17.60
C GLU A 12 -4.34 -9.39 17.00
N GLU A 13 -4.03 -10.34 16.10
CA GLU A 13 -2.74 -10.38 15.41
C GLU A 13 -2.54 -9.17 14.50
N VAL A 14 -3.59 -8.74 13.79
CA VAL A 14 -3.53 -7.55 12.94
C VAL A 14 -3.38 -6.28 13.79
N LYS A 15 -4.12 -6.16 14.89
CA LYS A 15 -3.99 -5.02 15.82
C LYS A 15 -2.59 -4.95 16.42
N ALA A 16 -2.01 -6.07 16.81
CA ALA A 16 -0.63 -6.13 17.30
C ALA A 16 0.37 -5.69 16.21
N LEU A 17 0.20 -6.15 14.96
CA LEU A 17 1.03 -5.72 13.84
C LEU A 17 0.92 -4.22 13.59
N LEU A 18 -0.29 -3.66 13.59
CA LEU A 18 -0.53 -2.23 13.42
C LEU A 18 0.08 -1.42 14.56
N SER A 19 0.00 -1.90 15.79
CA SER A 19 0.61 -1.27 16.97
C SER A 19 2.14 -1.15 16.82
N VAL A 20 2.81 -2.25 16.46
CA VAL A 20 4.26 -2.26 16.21
C VAL A 20 4.62 -1.37 15.02
N TRP A 21 3.82 -1.40 13.95
CA TRP A 21 4.05 -0.52 12.80
C TRP A 21 3.83 0.98 13.13
N ALA A 22 2.91 1.30 14.05
CA ALA A 22 2.68 2.67 14.48
C ALA A 22 3.89 3.29 15.19
N GLU A 23 4.84 2.49 15.70
CA GLU A 23 6.07 2.99 16.31
C GLU A 23 6.86 3.91 15.34
N LYS A 24 7.22 5.10 15.82
CA LYS A 24 7.86 6.15 15.00
C LYS A 24 9.15 5.69 14.31
N SER A 25 9.94 4.87 15.00
CA SER A 25 11.20 4.31 14.49
C SER A 25 10.97 3.37 13.30
N ILE A 26 9.95 2.52 13.38
CA ILE A 26 9.58 1.57 12.31
C ILE A 26 8.99 2.32 11.13
N ARG A 27 8.05 3.24 11.38
CA ARG A 27 7.42 4.06 10.33
C ARG A 27 8.46 4.83 9.51
N LYS A 28 9.39 5.52 10.17
CA LYS A 28 10.46 6.28 9.51
C LYS A 28 11.38 5.38 8.68
N GLN A 29 11.75 4.22 9.21
CA GLN A 29 12.62 3.28 8.49
C GLN A 29 11.91 2.66 7.28
N LEU A 30 10.62 2.31 7.40
CA LEU A 30 9.85 1.77 6.28
C LEU A 30 9.61 2.79 5.16
N HIS A 31 9.59 4.09 5.47
CA HIS A 31 9.51 5.17 4.48
C HIS A 31 10.81 5.37 3.70
N GLY A 32 11.96 5.24 4.39
CA GLY A 32 13.24 5.65 3.84
C GLY A 32 14.05 4.58 3.12
N THR A 33 13.58 3.32 3.05
CA THR A 33 14.40 2.24 2.46
C THR A 33 13.61 1.09 1.82
N LEU A 34 14.09 0.68 0.65
CA LEU A 34 13.59 -0.50 -0.06
C LEU A 34 14.09 -1.80 0.61
N ARG A 35 15.23 -1.71 1.32
CA ARG A 35 15.87 -2.83 2.01
C ARG A 35 15.32 -3.01 3.43
N ASN A 36 14.01 -3.22 3.51
CA ASN A 36 13.27 -3.32 4.78
C ASN A 36 13.28 -4.70 5.47
N LYS A 37 14.08 -5.67 4.99
CA LYS A 37 14.13 -7.02 5.59
C LYS A 37 14.43 -7.00 7.09
N GLY A 38 15.42 -6.21 7.52
CA GLY A 38 15.82 -6.11 8.93
C GLY A 38 14.68 -5.59 9.80
N ILE A 39 13.91 -4.64 9.28
CA ILE A 39 12.75 -4.06 9.98
C ILE A 39 11.67 -5.13 10.17
N PHE A 40 11.35 -5.91 9.14
CA PHE A 40 10.35 -6.97 9.28
C PHE A 40 10.80 -8.13 10.18
N ILE A 41 12.11 -8.39 10.27
CA ILE A 41 12.65 -9.33 11.27
C ILE A 41 12.42 -8.77 12.68
N TYR A 42 12.67 -7.47 12.89
CA TYR A 42 12.42 -6.81 14.17
C TYR A 42 10.92 -6.83 14.52
N VAL A 43 10.04 -6.51 13.58
CA VAL A 43 8.58 -6.58 13.75
C VAL A 43 8.14 -7.98 14.14
N ALA A 44 8.65 -9.03 13.47
CA ALA A 44 8.32 -10.41 13.79
C ALA A 44 8.74 -10.79 15.23
N LYS A 45 9.92 -10.34 15.68
CA LYS A 45 10.36 -10.54 17.08
C LYS A 45 9.44 -9.85 18.08
N ARG A 46 9.04 -8.60 17.81
CA ARG A 46 8.10 -7.85 18.65
C ARG A 46 6.73 -8.53 18.73
N LEU A 47 6.24 -9.10 17.63
CA LEU A 47 5.03 -9.91 17.64
C LEU A 47 5.18 -11.17 18.50
N GLN A 48 6.33 -11.83 18.41
CA GLN A 48 6.61 -13.02 19.22
C GLN A 48 6.64 -12.72 20.72
N GLU A 49 7.15 -11.56 21.13
CA GLU A 49 7.09 -11.08 22.54
C GLU A 49 5.65 -10.92 23.04
N MET A 50 4.70 -10.63 22.14
CA MET A 50 3.27 -10.56 22.42
C MET A 50 2.55 -11.91 22.29
N GLY A 51 3.29 -13.01 22.12
CA GLY A 51 2.74 -14.36 21.96
C GLY A 51 2.29 -14.70 20.54
N ILE A 52 2.58 -13.84 19.56
CA ILE A 52 2.16 -14.01 18.15
C ILE A 52 3.33 -14.54 17.32
N CYS A 53 3.33 -15.83 17.04
CA CYS A 53 4.38 -16.50 16.27
C CYS A 53 4.19 -16.32 14.76
N ARG A 54 4.73 -15.24 14.20
CA ARG A 54 4.70 -14.93 12.75
C ARG A 54 6.09 -14.71 12.18
N ASP A 55 6.36 -15.27 10.99
CA ASP A 55 7.61 -15.04 10.27
C ASP A 55 7.64 -13.62 9.67
N TRP A 56 8.84 -13.05 9.51
CA TRP A 56 9.02 -11.73 8.92
C TRP A 56 8.44 -11.61 7.50
N LYS A 57 8.44 -12.70 6.70
CA LYS A 57 7.82 -12.74 5.37
C LYS A 57 6.31 -12.59 5.48
N GLN A 58 5.69 -13.23 6.47
CA GLN A 58 4.26 -13.14 6.72
C GLN A 58 3.88 -11.73 7.18
N CYS A 59 4.67 -11.14 8.08
CA CYS A 59 4.49 -9.76 8.53
C CYS A 59 4.57 -8.78 7.35
N ARG A 60 5.57 -8.94 6.48
CA ARG A 60 5.74 -8.12 5.26
C ARG A 60 4.56 -8.29 4.30
N ALA A 61 4.13 -9.52 4.04
CA ALA A 61 2.97 -9.78 3.18
C ALA A 61 1.70 -9.12 3.73
N LYS A 62 1.44 -9.27 5.03
CA LYS A 62 0.26 -8.68 5.68
C LYS A 62 0.30 -7.16 5.68
N TYR A 63 1.47 -6.57 5.96
CA TYR A 63 1.71 -5.13 5.84
C TYR A 63 1.34 -4.60 4.44
N LYS A 64 1.81 -5.28 3.37
CA LYS A 64 1.50 -4.87 1.99
C LYS A 64 0.01 -4.98 1.69
N ASN A 65 -0.63 -6.04 2.16
CA ASN A 65 -2.07 -6.26 1.98
C ASN A 65 -2.89 -5.14 2.65
N LEU A 66 -2.55 -4.79 3.90
CA LEU A 66 -3.22 -3.72 4.64
C LEU A 66 -3.07 -2.36 3.94
N LYS A 67 -1.86 -2.01 3.46
CA LYS A 67 -1.67 -0.79 2.65
C LYS A 67 -2.51 -0.79 1.39
N TYR A 68 -2.59 -1.93 0.69
CA TYR A 68 -3.37 -2.05 -0.54
C TYR A 68 -4.88 -1.88 -0.27
N GLU A 69 -5.42 -2.59 0.71
CA GLU A 69 -6.82 -2.47 1.12
C GLU A 69 -7.17 -1.02 1.49
N TYR A 70 -6.33 -0.36 2.30
CA TYR A 70 -6.50 1.04 2.67
C TYR A 70 -6.54 1.97 1.46
N ARG A 71 -5.58 1.86 0.54
CA ARG A 71 -5.55 2.68 -0.67
C ARG A 71 -6.79 2.44 -1.54
N THR A 72 -7.25 1.19 -1.63
CA THR A 72 -8.44 0.82 -2.39
C THR A 72 -9.70 1.47 -1.81
N VAL A 73 -9.88 1.40 -0.49
CA VAL A 73 -11.03 2.04 0.20
C VAL A 73 -10.95 3.55 0.08
N LYS A 74 -9.78 4.14 0.33
CA LYS A 74 -9.57 5.59 0.23
C LYS A 74 -9.88 6.12 -1.17
N TYR A 75 -9.42 5.43 -2.21
CA TYR A 75 -9.72 5.80 -3.61
C TYR A 75 -11.22 5.70 -3.93
N ALA A 76 -11.89 4.64 -3.45
CA ALA A 76 -13.33 4.48 -3.64
C ALA A 76 -14.12 5.61 -2.98
N HIS A 77 -13.75 5.99 -1.75
CA HIS A 77 -14.36 7.12 -1.04
C HIS A 77 -14.17 8.45 -1.79
N HIS A 78 -12.96 8.71 -2.31
CA HIS A 78 -12.71 9.89 -3.14
C HIS A 78 -13.49 9.90 -4.46
N SER A 79 -13.80 8.71 -4.99
CA SER A 79 -14.61 8.55 -6.21
C SER A 79 -16.12 8.57 -5.93
N GLY A 80 -16.56 8.82 -4.69
CA GLY A 80 -17.96 8.88 -4.29
C GLY A 80 -18.59 7.53 -3.89
N ASP A 81 -17.84 6.44 -3.92
CA ASP A 81 -18.29 5.12 -3.46
C ASP A 81 -17.95 4.92 -1.97
N ALA A 82 -18.85 5.38 -1.10
CA ALA A 82 -18.74 5.20 0.34
C ALA A 82 -19.11 3.79 0.83
N THR A 83 -19.56 2.89 -0.05
CA THR A 83 -20.00 1.54 0.33
C THR A 83 -18.83 0.63 0.65
N LYS A 84 -17.66 0.87 0.04
CA LYS A 84 -16.44 0.15 0.39
C LYS A 84 -15.94 0.59 1.76
N THR A 85 -15.79 -0.37 2.66
CA THR A 85 -15.22 -0.13 3.98
C THR A 85 -14.18 -1.21 4.29
N MET A 86 -13.27 -0.91 5.21
CA MET A 86 -12.37 -1.90 5.78
C MET A 86 -12.30 -1.71 7.29
N LYS A 87 -12.13 -2.82 8.01
CA LYS A 87 -12.17 -2.83 9.48
C LYS A 87 -11.09 -1.96 10.12
N PHE A 88 -9.90 -1.92 9.52
CA PHE A 88 -8.73 -1.22 10.07
C PHE A 88 -8.46 0.12 9.38
N PHE A 89 -9.49 0.75 8.81
CA PHE A 89 -9.31 1.97 8.01
C PHE A 89 -8.73 3.09 8.87
N HIS A 90 -9.34 3.36 10.02
CA HIS A 90 -8.95 4.48 10.89
C HIS A 90 -7.56 4.28 11.50
N GLU A 91 -7.20 3.07 11.91
CA GLU A 91 -5.86 2.79 12.44
C GLU A 91 -4.79 3.00 11.36
N LEU A 92 -5.05 2.53 10.13
CA LEU A 92 -4.14 2.74 9.01
C LEU A 92 -4.07 4.20 8.60
N ASP A 93 -5.20 4.91 8.62
CA ASP A 93 -5.25 6.33 8.32
C ASP A 93 -4.40 7.13 9.31
N ALA A 94 -4.52 6.87 10.62
CA ALA A 94 -3.66 7.48 11.64
C ALA A 94 -2.16 7.13 11.47
N ILE A 95 -1.85 5.93 10.97
CA ILE A 95 -0.46 5.52 10.71
C ILE A 95 0.08 6.20 9.44
N LEU A 96 -0.74 6.37 8.40
CA LEU A 96 -0.32 6.82 7.07
C LEU A 96 -0.51 8.32 6.82
N GLN A 97 -1.42 9.02 7.52
CA GLN A 97 -1.66 10.46 7.35
C GLN A 97 -0.42 11.33 7.66
N HIS A 98 0.50 10.84 8.49
CA HIS A 98 1.75 11.53 8.83
C HIS A 98 2.92 11.17 7.89
N GLU A 99 2.66 10.43 6.81
CA GLU A 99 3.61 10.24 5.72
C GLU A 99 3.58 11.50 4.85
N PRO A 100 4.72 12.17 4.57
CA PRO A 100 4.72 13.26 3.59
C PRO A 100 4.24 12.64 2.28
N ALA A 101 3.03 13.00 1.87
CA ALA A 101 2.51 12.60 0.58
C ALA A 101 3.53 13.01 -0.47
N THR A 102 4.13 12.04 -1.16
CA THR A 102 4.47 12.28 -2.56
C THR A 102 3.12 12.49 -3.25
N GLN A 103 2.72 13.76 -3.24
CA GLN A 103 1.54 14.23 -3.94
C GLN A 103 1.73 13.80 -5.38
N LEU A 104 0.88 12.89 -5.86
CA LEU A 104 0.46 12.95 -7.25
C LEU A 104 -0.39 14.21 -7.35
N SER A 105 0.28 15.36 -7.38
CA SER A 105 -0.33 16.60 -7.82
C SER A 105 -0.64 16.41 -9.29
N GLU A 106 -1.93 16.43 -9.59
CA GLU A 106 -2.45 16.78 -10.90
C GLU A 106 -1.81 18.14 -11.26
N GLU A 107 -0.76 18.11 -12.09
CA GLU A 107 -0.07 19.32 -12.53
C GLU A 107 -0.96 20.06 -13.52
N ASP A 108 -1.62 21.08 -12.98
CA ASP A 108 -2.20 22.18 -13.73
C ASP A 108 -1.13 22.88 -14.58
N ASN A 109 -1.59 23.29 -15.75
CA ASN A 109 -0.85 23.72 -16.91
C ASN A 109 -0.36 25.18 -16.81
N SER A 110 0.96 25.43 -16.84
CA SER A 110 1.50 26.64 -17.50
C SER A 110 3.02 26.63 -17.80
N ARG A 111 3.34 26.58 -19.11
CA ARG A 111 4.47 27.18 -19.88
C ARG A 111 5.92 26.70 -19.63
N CYS A 112 6.84 26.63 -20.61
CA CYS A 112 6.87 26.57 -22.09
C CYS A 112 8.38 26.53 -22.49
N SER A 113 8.82 25.67 -23.42
CA SER A 113 9.57 26.05 -24.63
C SER A 113 9.95 24.84 -25.51
N ALA A 114 9.44 24.88 -26.74
CA ALA A 114 9.94 24.38 -28.02
C ALA A 114 10.78 23.08 -28.13
N HIS A 115 10.21 22.08 -28.82
CA HIS A 115 10.74 21.64 -30.13
C HIS A 115 9.64 20.89 -30.91
N GLU A 116 9.44 21.33 -32.15
CA GLU A 116 8.43 20.91 -33.12
C GLU A 116 8.95 19.73 -33.96
N THR A 117 8.13 18.71 -34.23
CA THR A 117 8.01 18.09 -35.58
C THR A 117 6.68 17.34 -35.71
N ILE A 118 5.99 17.58 -36.82
CA ILE A 118 4.64 17.14 -37.22
C ILE A 118 4.68 15.78 -37.97
N ARG A 119 3.71 14.87 -37.74
CA ARG A 119 2.86 14.21 -38.79
C ARG A 119 1.84 13.14 -38.28
N GLU A 120 0.56 13.46 -38.51
CA GLU A 120 -0.65 12.71 -38.99
C GLU A 120 -0.58 11.17 -39.16
N ASN A 121 -1.62 10.32 -39.05
CA ASN A 121 -3.09 10.42 -38.90
C ASN A 121 -3.69 9.02 -38.53
N ASN A 122 -4.95 9.01 -38.07
CA ASN A 122 -6.03 8.00 -38.25
C ASN A 122 -6.61 7.21 -37.04
N GLU A 123 -7.82 7.65 -36.67
CA GLU A 123 -9.08 6.92 -36.50
C GLU A 123 -9.14 5.60 -35.70
N GLY A 124 -9.69 5.72 -34.48
CA GLY A 124 -10.95 5.06 -34.12
C GLY A 124 -10.96 3.56 -33.76
N LYS A 125 -11.06 3.25 -32.46
CA LYS A 125 -12.25 2.53 -31.96
C LYS A 125 -12.36 2.54 -30.43
N ARG A 126 -13.54 2.97 -29.98
CA ARG A 126 -14.06 2.83 -28.62
C ARG A 126 -14.07 1.35 -28.22
N GLY A 127 -13.48 1.04 -27.08
CA GLY A 127 -13.54 -0.27 -26.45
C GLY A 127 -13.16 -0.14 -24.98
N GLY A 128 -14.08 0.40 -24.18
CA GLY A 128 -13.95 0.46 -22.74
C GLY A 128 -13.81 -0.94 -22.18
N LYS A 129 -12.63 -1.26 -21.65
CA LYS A 129 -12.42 -2.44 -20.82
C LYS A 129 -12.68 -2.03 -19.37
N PRO A 130 -13.40 -2.85 -18.58
CA PRO A 130 -13.71 -2.50 -17.19
C PRO A 130 -12.43 -2.36 -16.37
N LEU A 131 -12.35 -1.28 -15.58
CA LEU A 131 -11.28 -0.94 -14.63
C LEU A 131 -11.23 -1.88 -13.41
N SER A 132 -11.50 -3.18 -13.60
CA SER A 132 -11.29 -4.23 -12.59
C SER A 132 -10.05 -5.09 -12.90
N SER A 133 -9.40 -4.86 -14.03
CA SER A 133 -8.20 -5.59 -14.43
C SER A 133 -7.23 -4.62 -15.10
N LEU A 134 -6.40 -3.97 -14.28
CA LEU A 134 -5.06 -3.42 -14.57
C LEU A 134 -4.64 -2.50 -13.40
N LEU A 135 -4.15 -3.12 -12.32
CA LEU A 135 -2.81 -2.78 -11.87
C LEU A 135 -2.06 -4.09 -11.91
N SER A 136 -1.26 -4.23 -12.95
CA SER A 136 -0.48 -5.43 -13.16
C SER A 136 0.47 -5.59 -11.96
N PHE A 137 0.73 -6.84 -11.54
CA PHE A 137 1.72 -7.18 -10.51
C PHE A 137 3.11 -6.55 -10.78
N SER A 138 3.34 -6.10 -12.02
CA SER A 138 4.52 -5.39 -12.52
C SER A 138 4.57 -3.88 -12.22
N GLU A 139 3.47 -3.16 -12.01
CA GLU A 139 3.49 -1.71 -11.73
C GLU A 139 3.73 -1.40 -10.24
N ILE A 140 3.46 -2.38 -9.37
CA ILE A 140 3.72 -2.32 -7.92
C ILE A 140 5.22 -2.55 -7.61
N GLN A 141 6.07 -2.74 -8.63
CA GLN A 141 7.52 -2.68 -8.46
C GLN A 141 8.07 -1.23 -8.43
N ALA A 142 7.30 -0.21 -8.83
CA ALA A 142 7.76 1.18 -8.88
C ALA A 142 7.72 1.92 -7.52
N SER A 143 7.23 1.27 -6.47
CA SER A 143 7.51 1.66 -5.07
C SER A 143 8.12 0.47 -4.31
N TRP A 144 9.17 -0.08 -4.93
CA TRP A 144 10.42 -0.50 -4.30
C TRP A 144 10.84 0.43 -3.21
#